data_AF-A0A3M7J1B4-F1
#
_entry.id   AF-A0A3M7J1B4-F1
#
_cell.length_a   1.000
_cell.length_b   1.000
_cell.length_c   1.000
_cell.angle_alpha   90.00
_cell.angle_beta   90.00
_cell.angle_gamma   90.00
#
_symmetry.space_group_name_H-M   'P 1'
#
loop_
_entity.id
_entity.type
_entity.pdbx_description
1 polymer ?
#
loop_
_entity_poly.entity_id
_entity_poly.type
_entity_poly.pdbx_seq_one_letter_code
_entity_poly.pdbx_strand_id
1 'polypeptide(L)'
;MTVLRSLWLGLLGLLLLHTASASAHSRRECQAPTRNPLKGCPKNTLLVGKDEKFTSVQDAVLSLPNNTTPYTILVLPGNYREQVNVTRQGPLTLLGQTSHPNDALKNTVNIFWSNATGTDSTGSYDNAYTSVLTIAPTFNASTTGAGPTGNPVPADTPFGNYDFRTYNLNFINDYLPYSAGPALALSMSYANTGFYYTQFLSYQDTVYVGKLGNAYMYKSIIGGQTDFFYGFGTCWVTDCDIQLRGCGGGITAWKGTNTTFENKYGVYITKSHVAKANYTLDIEEECSLGRPWNAQHRSIFSFDYLDDSIRPSGYTQWGDTDPRINFNTTMAEYKDYGPGFNLTGRLEWSNVTIEMTPEEYAPYSSPAKVFQYPFSGKFGNVQWIDWHPEA
;
A
#
# COMPACT_ATOMS: atom_id res chain seq x y z
N MET A 1 -24.05 -63.42 22.02
CA MET A 1 -23.94 -62.42 20.95
C MET A 1 -24.73 -61.21 21.38
N THR A 2 -24.06 -60.29 22.07
CA THR A 2 -24.68 -59.15 22.77
C THR A 2 -24.13 -57.88 22.14
N VAL A 3 -25.05 -57.05 21.64
CA VAL A 3 -24.79 -55.88 20.80
C VAL A 3 -24.18 -54.74 21.65
N LEU A 4 -22.94 -54.33 21.36
CA LEU A 4 -22.43 -53.03 21.82
C LEU A 4 -22.80 -51.95 20.80
N ARG A 5 -23.69 -51.04 21.20
CA ARG A 5 -23.96 -49.78 20.50
C ARG A 5 -22.93 -48.74 20.92
N SER A 6 -22.15 -48.26 19.97
CA SER A 6 -21.28 -47.09 20.07
C SER A 6 -22.11 -45.81 20.13
N LEU A 7 -22.09 -45.09 21.25
CA LEU A 7 -22.64 -43.74 21.37
C LEU A 7 -21.64 -42.72 20.82
N TRP A 8 -22.07 -42.02 19.78
CA TRP A 8 -21.47 -40.79 19.28
C TRP A 8 -21.84 -39.63 20.21
N LEU A 9 -20.84 -38.91 20.73
CA LEU A 9 -21.02 -37.60 21.37
C LEU A 9 -20.39 -36.56 20.46
N GLY A 10 -21.24 -35.95 19.61
CA GLY A 10 -20.86 -34.79 18.82
C GLY A 10 -20.83 -33.54 19.70
N LEU A 11 -19.68 -32.89 19.78
CA LEU A 11 -19.58 -31.51 20.24
C LEU A 11 -20.21 -30.59 19.18
N LEU A 12 -21.41 -30.06 19.44
CA LEU A 12 -21.91 -28.90 18.72
C LEU A 12 -21.11 -27.66 19.19
N GLY A 13 -20.09 -27.28 18.42
CA GLY A 13 -19.53 -25.94 18.50
C GLY A 13 -20.56 -24.95 17.94
N LEU A 14 -21.08 -24.06 18.78
CA LEU A 14 -21.84 -22.90 18.34
C LEU A 14 -20.94 -22.04 17.44
N LEU A 15 -21.12 -22.12 16.12
CA LEU A 15 -20.67 -21.08 15.21
C LEU A 15 -21.54 -19.84 15.47
N LEU A 16 -20.99 -18.90 16.24
CA LEU A 16 -21.46 -17.52 16.24
C LEU A 16 -21.13 -16.92 14.86
N LEU A 17 -22.03 -17.13 13.90
CA LEU A 17 -22.13 -16.30 12.70
C LEU A 17 -22.42 -14.87 13.16
N HIS A 18 -21.35 -14.09 13.39
CA HIS A 18 -21.46 -12.64 13.38
C HIS A 18 -21.73 -12.24 11.95
N THR A 19 -23.00 -12.15 11.59
CA THR A 19 -23.42 -11.41 10.41
C THR A 19 -22.97 -9.96 10.64
N ALA A 20 -21.96 -9.54 9.88
CA ALA A 20 -21.62 -8.13 9.78
C ALA A 20 -22.80 -7.41 9.11
N SER A 21 -23.77 -7.00 9.94
CA SER A 21 -24.80 -6.04 9.56
C SER A 21 -24.16 -4.65 9.50
N ALA A 22 -23.26 -4.44 8.54
CA ALA A 22 -22.99 -3.10 8.06
C ALA A 22 -24.15 -2.75 7.14
N SER A 23 -25.01 -1.82 7.53
CA SER A 23 -25.85 -1.14 6.53
C SER A 23 -24.88 -0.57 5.51
N ALA A 24 -24.81 -1.17 4.32
CA ALA A 24 -23.92 -0.71 3.25
C ALA A 24 -24.40 0.69 2.84
N HIS A 25 -23.81 1.71 3.47
CA HIS A 25 -24.07 3.09 3.09
C HIS A 25 -23.60 3.26 1.65
N SER A 26 -24.43 3.89 0.82
CA SER A 26 -24.08 4.12 -0.58
C SER A 26 -22.93 5.11 -0.63
N ARG A 27 -21.74 4.61 -0.96
CA ARG A 27 -20.55 5.44 -1.15
C ARG A 27 -20.81 6.54 -2.19
N ARG A 28 -21.56 6.22 -3.25
CA ARG A 28 -22.00 7.18 -4.28
C ARG A 28 -22.82 8.33 -3.71
N GLU A 29 -23.74 8.05 -2.80
CA GLU A 29 -24.57 9.09 -2.19
C GLU A 29 -23.71 9.96 -1.25
N CYS A 30 -22.89 9.36 -0.40
CA CYS A 30 -22.05 10.11 0.54
C CYS A 30 -20.98 10.97 -0.15
N GLN A 31 -20.37 10.50 -1.23
CA GLN A 31 -19.38 11.26 -1.98
C GLN A 31 -19.98 12.26 -2.97
N ALA A 32 -21.29 12.23 -3.23
CA ALA A 32 -21.91 13.10 -4.22
C ALA A 32 -21.80 14.59 -3.79
N PRO A 33 -21.42 15.49 -4.70
CA PRO A 33 -21.49 16.93 -4.44
C PRO A 33 -22.95 17.36 -4.39
N THR A 34 -23.47 17.67 -3.20
CA THR A 34 -24.84 18.16 -3.00
C THR A 34 -24.87 19.36 -2.07
N ARG A 35 -26.02 20.06 -2.00
CA ARG A 35 -26.24 21.19 -1.07
C ARG A 35 -26.12 20.80 0.40
N ASN A 36 -26.34 19.53 0.74
CA ASN A 36 -26.10 18.98 2.06
C ASN A 36 -25.03 17.90 1.91
N PRO A 37 -23.73 18.23 2.08
CA PRO A 37 -22.64 17.31 1.77
C PRO A 37 -22.69 15.98 2.51
N LEU A 38 -23.30 15.94 3.71
CA LEU A 38 -23.41 14.72 4.51
C LEU A 38 -24.62 13.86 4.17
N LYS A 39 -25.43 14.25 3.18
CA LYS A 39 -26.58 13.46 2.73
C LYS A 39 -26.09 12.11 2.19
N GLY A 40 -26.62 11.01 2.72
CA GLY A 40 -26.24 9.65 2.31
C GLY A 40 -24.99 9.10 3.02
N CYS A 41 -24.33 9.92 3.84
CA CYS A 41 -23.19 9.46 4.63
C CYS A 41 -23.61 8.67 5.88
N PRO A 42 -22.71 7.81 6.41
CA PRO A 42 -22.88 7.21 7.72
C PRO A 42 -23.19 8.26 8.79
N LYS A 43 -23.99 7.90 9.80
CA LYS A 43 -24.28 8.79 10.93
C LYS A 43 -22.97 9.21 11.61
N ASN A 44 -22.90 10.48 12.03
CA ASN A 44 -21.72 11.09 12.66
C ASN A 44 -20.47 11.20 11.76
N THR A 45 -20.64 11.14 10.44
CA THR A 45 -19.56 11.48 9.50
C THR A 45 -19.09 12.92 9.76
N LEU A 46 -17.78 13.10 9.93
CA LEU A 46 -17.18 14.43 10.02
C LEU A 46 -17.03 15.01 8.62
N LEU A 47 -17.21 16.32 8.50
CA LEU A 47 -17.04 17.05 7.24
C LEU A 47 -15.81 17.95 7.34
N VAL A 48 -14.94 17.88 6.33
CA VAL A 48 -13.76 18.72 6.19
C VAL A 48 -13.89 19.58 4.94
N GLY A 49 -13.69 20.89 5.07
CA GLY A 49 -13.86 21.86 3.98
C GLY A 49 -13.48 23.26 4.41
N LYS A 50 -13.19 24.14 3.44
CA LYS A 50 -12.71 25.52 3.69
C LYS A 50 -13.61 26.31 4.65
N ASP A 51 -14.91 26.13 4.55
CA ASP A 51 -15.93 26.85 5.32
C ASP A 51 -16.66 25.95 6.33
N GLU A 52 -16.07 24.79 6.64
CA GLU A 52 -16.65 23.78 7.53
C GLU A 52 -16.02 23.84 8.93
N LYS A 53 -16.62 23.11 9.89
CA LYS A 53 -16.09 23.00 11.26
C LYS A 53 -14.61 22.58 11.29
N PHE A 54 -14.23 21.65 10.41
CA PHE A 54 -12.85 21.24 10.22
C PHE A 54 -12.38 21.75 8.86
N THR A 55 -11.32 22.55 8.85
CA THR A 55 -10.67 23.05 7.63
C THR A 55 -9.43 22.23 7.25
N SER A 56 -8.99 21.36 8.15
CA SER A 56 -7.86 20.43 8.02
C SER A 56 -8.36 18.99 8.19
N VAL A 57 -7.80 18.07 7.40
CA VAL A 57 -8.03 16.63 7.56
C VAL A 57 -7.39 16.14 8.87
N GLN A 58 -6.20 16.65 9.20
CA GLN A 58 -5.52 16.28 10.43
C GLN A 58 -6.31 16.69 11.68
N ASP A 59 -6.89 17.90 11.71
CA ASP A 59 -7.72 18.34 12.84
C ASP A 59 -8.97 17.46 13.02
N ALA A 60 -9.60 17.04 11.91
CA ALA A 60 -10.71 16.11 11.97
C ALA A 60 -10.29 14.74 12.53
N VAL A 61 -9.13 14.21 12.10
CA VAL A 61 -8.55 12.97 12.65
C VAL A 61 -8.29 13.10 14.16
N LEU A 62 -7.69 14.20 14.61
CA LEU A 62 -7.38 14.45 16.03
C LEU A 62 -8.63 14.61 16.89
N SER A 63 -9.75 15.02 16.30
CA SER A 63 -11.03 15.15 17.02
C SER A 63 -11.69 13.81 17.36
N LEU A 64 -11.26 12.72 16.74
CA LEU A 64 -11.84 11.41 16.94
C LEU A 64 -11.33 10.76 18.22
N PRO A 65 -12.21 10.12 19.02
CA PRO A 65 -11.78 9.39 20.20
C PRO A 65 -10.98 8.15 19.81
N ASN A 66 -9.99 7.80 20.63
CA ASN A 66 -9.25 6.55 20.48
C ASN A 66 -10.06 5.37 21.04
N ASN A 67 -10.95 4.82 20.21
CA ASN A 67 -11.78 3.67 20.51
C ASN A 67 -11.89 2.74 19.28
N THR A 68 -12.67 1.67 19.40
CA THR A 68 -12.92 0.69 18.33
C THR A 68 -14.12 1.02 17.43
N THR A 69 -14.84 2.11 17.71
CA THR A 69 -15.99 2.54 16.89
C THR A 69 -15.50 2.97 15.51
N PRO A 70 -16.15 2.53 14.41
CA PRO A 70 -15.84 3.03 13.07
C PRO A 70 -16.21 4.50 12.90
N TYR A 71 -15.34 5.27 12.25
CA TYR A 71 -15.63 6.66 11.87
C TYR A 71 -15.36 6.93 10.39
N THR A 72 -16.09 7.90 9.87
CA THR A 72 -15.96 8.37 8.48
C THR A 72 -15.69 9.87 8.50
N ILE A 73 -14.75 10.31 7.68
CA ILE A 73 -14.49 11.71 7.38
C ILE A 73 -14.71 11.92 5.89
N LEU A 74 -15.67 12.78 5.54
CA LEU A 74 -15.86 13.26 4.16
C LEU A 74 -15.06 14.56 3.98
N VAL A 75 -14.21 14.59 2.96
CA VAL A 75 -13.37 15.73 2.61
C VAL A 75 -13.91 16.37 1.33
N LEU A 76 -14.25 17.65 1.40
CA LEU A 76 -14.74 18.43 0.27
C LEU A 76 -13.63 18.72 -0.75
N PRO A 77 -13.97 19.06 -2.01
CA PRO A 77 -13.00 19.38 -3.04
C PRO A 77 -12.09 20.51 -2.61
N GLY A 78 -10.79 20.35 -2.81
CA GLY A 78 -9.83 21.33 -2.33
C GLY A 78 -8.39 20.85 -2.31
N ASN A 79 -7.53 21.80 -1.96
CA ASN A 79 -6.10 21.66 -1.86
C ASN A 79 -5.70 21.86 -0.39
N TYR A 80 -5.23 20.80 0.25
CA TYR A 80 -4.91 20.74 1.67
C TYR A 80 -3.40 20.54 1.82
N ARG A 81 -2.68 21.60 2.20
CA ARG A 81 -1.23 21.51 2.45
C ARG A 81 -0.96 21.10 3.90
N GLU A 82 -0.89 19.81 4.16
CA GLU A 82 -0.73 19.26 5.51
C GLU A 82 -0.14 17.84 5.48
N GLN A 83 0.32 17.38 6.65
CA GLN A 83 0.58 15.97 6.91
C GLN A 83 -0.58 15.40 7.73
N VAL A 84 -1.04 14.19 7.38
CA VAL A 84 -2.11 13.48 8.06
C VAL A 84 -1.54 12.27 8.79
N ASN A 85 -1.61 12.26 10.12
CA ASN A 85 -1.10 11.21 11.00
C ASN A 85 -2.25 10.52 11.75
N VAL A 86 -2.39 9.22 11.52
CA VAL A 86 -3.42 8.35 12.09
C VAL A 86 -2.79 7.35 13.05
N THR A 87 -3.02 7.55 14.35
CA THR A 87 -2.52 6.69 15.43
C THR A 87 -3.58 5.82 16.10
N ARG A 88 -4.86 6.08 15.81
CA ARG A 88 -5.99 5.35 16.39
C ARG A 88 -6.06 3.91 15.89
N GLN A 89 -6.50 3.00 16.76
CA GLN A 89 -6.64 1.57 16.44
C GLN A 89 -7.95 1.23 15.71
N GLY A 90 -9.05 1.86 16.09
CA GLY A 90 -10.37 1.55 15.51
C GLY A 90 -10.52 2.02 14.06
N PRO A 91 -11.47 1.44 13.31
CA PRO A 91 -11.63 1.70 11.88
C PRO A 91 -11.82 3.18 11.56
N LEU A 92 -11.16 3.63 10.49
CA LEU A 92 -11.28 4.99 9.98
C LEU A 92 -11.36 4.97 8.46
N THR A 93 -12.40 5.61 7.91
CA THR A 93 -12.54 5.82 6.47
C THR A 93 -12.42 7.31 6.14
N LEU A 94 -11.49 7.65 5.25
CA LEU A 94 -11.40 8.96 4.62
C LEU A 94 -12.03 8.90 3.22
N LEU A 95 -13.01 9.75 2.94
CA LEU A 95 -13.71 9.83 1.66
C LEU A 95 -13.46 11.19 1.03
N GLY A 96 -12.93 11.23 -0.19
CA GLY A 96 -12.95 12.45 -1.00
C GLY A 96 -14.30 12.63 -1.68
N GLN A 97 -14.89 13.81 -1.60
CA GLN A 97 -16.11 14.13 -2.37
C GLN A 97 -15.78 14.10 -3.86
N THR A 98 -16.63 13.45 -4.66
CA THR A 98 -16.50 13.40 -6.12
C THR A 98 -17.83 12.98 -6.77
N SER A 99 -18.09 13.45 -7.99
CA SER A 99 -19.17 12.94 -8.83
C SER A 99 -18.83 11.63 -9.54
N HIS A 100 -17.56 11.19 -9.48
CA HIS A 100 -17.04 10.01 -10.18
C HIS A 100 -16.36 9.05 -9.20
N PRO A 101 -17.11 8.45 -8.27
CA PRO A 101 -16.53 7.64 -7.19
C PRO A 101 -15.73 6.42 -7.69
N ASN A 102 -15.97 5.92 -8.90
CA ASN A 102 -15.27 4.77 -9.48
C ASN A 102 -14.12 5.16 -10.44
N ASP A 103 -13.64 6.41 -10.40
CA ASP A 103 -12.58 6.91 -11.28
C ASP A 103 -11.57 7.75 -10.50
N ALA A 104 -10.36 7.21 -10.30
CA ALA A 104 -9.28 7.87 -9.58
C ALA A 104 -8.79 9.15 -10.29
N LEU A 105 -8.87 9.22 -11.63
CA LEU A 105 -8.45 10.39 -12.41
C LEU A 105 -9.37 11.60 -12.20
N LYS A 106 -10.54 11.38 -11.59
CA LYS A 106 -11.57 12.39 -11.31
C LYS A 106 -11.66 12.75 -9.83
N ASN A 107 -10.65 12.38 -9.04
CA ASN A 107 -10.51 12.84 -7.68
C ASN A 107 -10.36 14.36 -7.64
N THR A 108 -11.05 15.02 -6.72
CA THR A 108 -11.04 16.49 -6.58
C THR A 108 -10.45 16.98 -5.25
N VAL A 109 -9.91 16.07 -4.45
CA VAL A 109 -9.30 16.37 -3.15
C VAL A 109 -7.82 16.03 -3.23
N ASN A 110 -6.97 17.05 -3.07
CA ASN A 110 -5.52 16.90 -3.02
C ASN A 110 -5.02 17.25 -1.62
N ILE A 111 -4.38 16.29 -0.97
CA ILE A 111 -3.64 16.48 0.28
C ILE A 111 -2.17 16.40 -0.12
N PHE A 112 -1.42 17.47 0.10
CA PHE A 112 -0.04 17.55 -0.34
C PHE A 112 0.90 18.11 0.70
N TRP A 113 2.15 17.66 0.62
CA TRP A 113 3.25 18.12 1.44
C TRP A 113 4.49 18.26 0.57
N SER A 114 5.39 19.18 0.90
CA SER A 114 6.61 19.41 0.11
C SER A 114 7.81 19.18 1.00
N ASN A 115 8.32 17.95 1.04
CA ASN A 115 9.46 17.65 1.89
C ASN A 115 10.24 16.41 1.46
N ALA A 116 11.56 16.43 1.65
CA ALA A 116 12.45 15.29 1.47
C ALA A 116 13.42 15.16 2.65
N THR A 117 14.06 13.99 2.78
CA THR A 117 15.05 13.75 3.83
C THR A 117 16.34 14.53 3.58
N GLY A 118 17.08 14.82 4.66
CA GLY A 118 18.38 15.49 4.58
C GLY A 118 18.35 16.98 4.22
N THR A 119 17.16 17.57 4.06
CA THR A 119 17.01 19.03 3.87
C THR A 119 17.16 19.78 5.21
N ASP A 120 17.55 21.05 5.14
CA ASP A 120 17.61 21.92 6.32
C ASP A 120 16.28 22.00 7.07
N SER A 121 15.15 21.94 6.34
CA SER A 121 13.80 21.96 6.93
C SER A 121 13.43 20.65 7.63
N THR A 122 13.88 19.51 7.12
CA THR A 122 13.61 18.20 7.74
C THR A 122 14.52 17.95 8.94
N GLY A 123 15.79 18.36 8.84
CA GLY A 123 16.80 18.15 9.90
C GLY A 123 17.03 16.67 10.25
N SER A 124 16.59 15.74 9.39
CA SER A 124 16.60 14.31 9.62
C SER A 124 16.74 13.55 8.31
N TYR A 125 17.41 12.40 8.35
CA TYR A 125 17.56 11.48 7.22
C TYR A 125 16.50 10.37 7.22
N ASP A 126 15.62 10.31 8.22
CA ASP A 126 14.56 9.29 8.24
C ASP A 126 13.35 9.73 7.41
N ASN A 127 12.92 8.84 6.52
CA ASN A 127 11.79 9.03 5.61
C ASN A 127 10.48 9.38 6.32
N ALA A 128 10.29 8.95 7.59
CA ALA A 128 9.05 9.17 8.35
C ALA A 128 8.66 10.64 8.49
N TYR A 129 9.61 11.58 8.40
CA TYR A 129 9.35 13.02 8.48
C TYR A 129 8.78 13.63 7.19
N THR A 130 8.81 12.89 6.09
CA THR A 130 8.46 13.42 4.77
C THR A 130 7.05 13.04 4.31
N SER A 131 6.43 12.07 5.00
CA SER A 131 5.17 11.46 4.53
C SER A 131 4.00 12.45 4.55
N VAL A 132 3.18 12.42 3.49
CA VAL A 132 1.89 13.13 3.47
C VAL A 132 0.87 12.42 4.35
N LEU A 133 0.75 11.09 4.24
CA LEU A 133 -0.14 10.27 5.05
C LEU A 133 0.66 9.25 5.87
N THR A 134 0.52 9.26 7.19
CA THR A 134 1.12 8.27 8.08
C THR A 134 0.04 7.49 8.82
N ILE A 135 0.05 6.16 8.74
CA ILE A 135 -0.79 5.27 9.56
C ILE A 135 0.11 4.36 10.38
N ALA A 136 0.30 4.69 11.65
CA ALA A 136 1.12 3.92 12.57
C ALA A 136 0.71 4.19 14.03
N PRO A 137 0.80 3.19 14.93
CA PRO A 137 0.42 3.36 16.34
C PRO A 137 1.31 4.37 17.08
N THR A 138 2.56 4.52 16.64
CA THR A 138 3.54 5.44 17.22
C THR A 138 4.47 5.96 16.13
N PHE A 139 5.15 7.09 16.39
CA PHE A 139 6.16 7.61 15.48
C PHE A 139 7.31 6.62 15.26
N ASN A 140 7.77 5.94 16.32
CA ASN A 140 8.82 4.92 16.22
C ASN A 140 8.43 3.78 15.27
N ALA A 141 7.16 3.38 15.25
CA ALA A 141 6.65 2.36 14.33
C ALA A 141 6.67 2.82 12.87
N SER A 142 6.54 4.13 12.60
CA SER A 142 6.64 4.68 11.23
C SER A 142 8.07 4.94 10.76
N THR A 143 9.07 4.89 11.66
CA THR A 143 10.46 5.12 11.24
C THR A 143 10.96 4.03 10.30
N THR A 144 11.70 4.45 9.28
CA THR A 144 12.26 3.53 8.28
C THR A 144 13.60 2.97 8.75
N GLY A 145 14.48 3.85 9.22
CA GLY A 145 15.86 3.56 9.58
C GLY A 145 16.78 3.24 8.41
N ALA A 146 18.09 3.43 8.64
CA ALA A 146 19.13 3.10 7.68
C ALA A 146 19.48 1.59 7.66
N GLY A 147 20.19 1.16 6.62
CA GLY A 147 20.75 -0.21 6.53
C GLY A 147 19.70 -1.32 6.34
N PRO A 148 20.12 -2.58 6.27
CA PRO A 148 19.28 -3.70 5.80
C PRO A 148 18.20 -4.17 6.78
N THR A 149 18.18 -3.68 8.02
CA THR A 149 17.20 -4.07 9.07
C THR A 149 16.22 -2.95 9.43
N GLY A 150 16.54 -1.70 9.05
CA GLY A 150 15.87 -0.48 9.50
C GLY A 150 15.87 -0.31 11.01
N ASN A 151 15.03 0.60 11.50
CA ASN A 151 14.98 0.92 12.93
C ASN A 151 14.27 -0.20 13.72
N PRO A 152 14.77 -0.55 14.92
CA PRO A 152 14.05 -1.43 15.83
C PRO A 152 12.77 -0.75 16.32
N VAL A 153 11.71 -1.54 16.44
CA VAL A 153 10.43 -1.10 17.01
C VAL A 153 10.31 -1.72 18.41
N PRO A 154 9.93 -0.96 19.46
CA PRO A 154 9.76 -1.51 20.81
C PRO A 154 8.85 -2.75 20.82
N ALA A 155 9.23 -3.79 21.56
CA ALA A 155 8.56 -5.09 21.53
C ALA A 155 7.09 -5.04 22.02
N ASP A 156 6.75 -4.04 22.82
CA ASP A 156 5.42 -3.75 23.35
C ASP A 156 4.59 -2.80 22.47
N THR A 157 5.10 -2.42 21.28
CA THR A 157 4.35 -1.58 20.33
C THR A 157 3.05 -2.26 19.93
N PRO A 158 1.88 -1.65 20.21
CA PRO A 158 0.61 -2.27 19.87
C PRO A 158 0.42 -2.29 18.35
N PHE A 159 -0.51 -3.10 17.87
CA PHE A 159 -1.01 -2.89 16.51
C PHE A 159 -1.74 -1.55 16.46
N GLY A 160 -1.55 -0.80 15.38
CA GLY A 160 -2.23 0.43 15.07
C GLY A 160 -3.62 0.15 14.49
N ASN A 161 -3.92 0.73 13.33
CA ASN A 161 -5.26 0.67 12.77
C ASN A 161 -5.58 -0.72 12.18
N TYR A 162 -6.70 -1.31 12.59
CA TYR A 162 -7.12 -2.64 12.10
C TYR A 162 -7.92 -2.60 10.79
N ASP A 163 -8.42 -1.44 10.38
CA ASP A 163 -9.25 -1.24 9.18
C ASP A 163 -9.27 0.25 8.78
N PHE A 164 -8.15 0.73 8.24
CA PHE A 164 -8.06 2.07 7.69
C PHE A 164 -8.40 2.04 6.21
N ARG A 165 -9.24 2.98 5.73
CA ARG A 165 -9.63 3.05 4.33
C ARG A 165 -9.55 4.47 3.78
N THR A 166 -9.19 4.57 2.51
CA THR A 166 -9.36 5.80 1.72
C THR A 166 -10.14 5.52 0.44
N TYR A 167 -10.95 6.49 0.03
CA TYR A 167 -11.59 6.50 -1.29
C TYR A 167 -11.46 7.88 -1.93
N ASN A 168 -11.01 7.95 -3.18
CA ASN A 168 -10.98 9.16 -4.02
C ASN A 168 -10.22 10.37 -3.43
N LEU A 169 -9.06 10.11 -2.83
CA LEU A 169 -8.16 11.14 -2.30
C LEU A 169 -6.82 11.07 -3.04
N ASN A 170 -6.17 12.22 -3.25
CA ASN A 170 -4.82 12.28 -3.79
C ASN A 170 -3.85 12.70 -2.68
N PHE A 171 -2.87 11.85 -2.38
CA PHE A 171 -1.77 12.15 -1.46
C PHE A 171 -0.50 12.39 -2.28
N ILE A 172 0.03 13.61 -2.22
CA ILE A 172 1.06 14.08 -3.14
C ILE A 172 2.22 14.67 -2.35
N ASN A 173 3.41 14.08 -2.46
CA ASN A 173 4.61 14.77 -2.02
C ASN A 173 5.21 15.54 -3.20
N ASP A 174 5.11 16.87 -3.13
CA ASP A 174 5.49 17.81 -4.18
C ASP A 174 6.85 18.47 -3.93
N TYR A 175 7.79 17.78 -3.26
CA TYR A 175 9.12 18.33 -2.94
C TYR A 175 9.82 18.94 -4.16
N LEU A 176 10.09 18.12 -5.19
CA LEU A 176 10.68 18.55 -6.46
C LEU A 176 10.12 17.72 -7.61
N PRO A 177 10.12 18.22 -8.85
CA PRO A 177 9.62 17.50 -10.03
C PRO A 177 10.63 16.47 -10.58
N TYR A 178 11.44 15.87 -9.70
CA TYR A 178 12.42 14.82 -9.98
C TYR A 178 12.86 14.16 -8.66
N SER A 179 13.47 12.98 -8.74
CA SER A 179 14.08 12.29 -7.60
C SER A 179 15.24 13.11 -7.02
N ALA A 180 15.04 13.62 -5.80
CA ALA A 180 15.98 14.51 -5.11
C ALA A 180 16.08 14.15 -3.61
N GLY A 181 16.03 12.85 -3.31
CA GLY A 181 15.95 12.31 -1.96
C GLY A 181 14.56 11.75 -1.63
N PRO A 182 14.46 10.81 -0.67
CA PRO A 182 13.20 10.22 -0.22
C PRO A 182 12.15 11.26 0.18
N ALA A 183 10.96 11.13 -0.39
CA ALA A 183 9.85 12.06 -0.22
C ALA A 183 8.51 11.29 -0.24
N LEU A 184 8.03 10.84 0.91
CA LEU A 184 6.92 9.88 0.97
C LEU A 184 5.56 10.54 0.69
N ALA A 185 4.72 9.87 -0.09
CA ALA A 185 3.29 10.14 -0.13
C ALA A 185 2.53 9.31 0.91
N LEU A 186 2.99 8.08 1.17
CA LEU A 186 2.42 7.16 2.15
C LEU A 186 3.49 6.53 3.03
N SER A 187 3.23 6.52 4.34
CA SER A 187 3.92 5.72 5.33
C SER A 187 2.90 4.94 6.14
N MET A 188 2.96 3.62 6.13
CA MET A 188 2.10 2.80 6.99
C MET A 188 2.89 1.70 7.67
N SER A 189 2.54 1.36 8.90
CA SER A 189 3.22 0.32 9.70
C SER A 189 2.29 -0.15 10.81
N TYR A 190 2.38 -1.43 11.19
CA TYR A 190 1.52 -2.02 12.22
C TYR A 190 0.03 -1.73 11.97
N ALA A 191 -0.41 -1.79 10.72
CA ALA A 191 -1.77 -1.42 10.34
C ALA A 191 -2.27 -2.31 9.21
N ASN A 192 -3.59 -2.40 9.09
CA ASN A 192 -4.26 -2.90 7.90
C ASN A 192 -4.89 -1.71 7.17
N THR A 193 -4.53 -1.48 5.92
CA THR A 193 -4.92 -0.29 5.16
C THR A 193 -5.41 -0.64 3.77
N GLY A 194 -6.63 -0.24 3.42
CA GLY A 194 -7.21 -0.32 2.09
C GLY A 194 -7.23 1.04 1.37
N PHE A 195 -6.77 1.08 0.12
CA PHE A 195 -6.76 2.29 -0.70
C PHE A 195 -7.48 2.01 -2.01
N TYR A 196 -8.59 2.72 -2.25
CA TYR A 196 -9.50 2.47 -3.37
C TYR A 196 -9.68 3.75 -4.17
N TYR A 197 -9.34 3.75 -5.46
CA TYR A 197 -9.40 4.97 -6.26
C TYR A 197 -8.57 6.13 -5.68
N THR A 198 -7.50 5.81 -4.96
CA THR A 198 -6.62 6.78 -4.30
C THR A 198 -5.39 7.02 -5.15
N GLN A 199 -4.81 8.22 -5.11
CA GLN A 199 -3.55 8.50 -5.76
C GLN A 199 -2.42 8.70 -4.75
N PHE A 200 -1.25 8.09 -5.00
CA PHE A 200 -0.01 8.30 -4.25
C PHE A 200 1.08 8.75 -5.20
N LEU A 201 1.49 10.01 -5.09
CA LEU A 201 2.32 10.65 -6.10
C LEU A 201 3.57 11.26 -5.45
N SER A 202 4.76 10.77 -5.81
CA SER A 202 6.06 11.39 -5.49
C SER A 202 7.11 10.98 -6.53
N TYR A 203 8.41 10.98 -6.19
CA TYR A 203 9.51 10.53 -7.03
C TYR A 203 10.31 9.43 -6.33
N GLN A 204 11.04 9.73 -5.26
CA GLN A 204 11.77 8.72 -4.51
C GLN A 204 10.96 8.27 -3.28
N ASP A 205 10.89 6.96 -3.06
CA ASP A 205 10.33 6.34 -1.85
C ASP A 205 8.83 6.72 -1.64
N THR A 206 8.01 6.68 -2.69
CA THR A 206 6.62 7.19 -2.66
C THR A 206 5.72 6.47 -1.64
N VAL A 207 5.80 5.14 -1.58
CA VAL A 207 4.96 4.27 -0.76
C VAL A 207 5.83 3.42 0.15
N TYR A 208 5.77 3.69 1.45
CA TYR A 208 6.38 2.87 2.48
C TYR A 208 5.37 1.96 3.16
N VAL A 209 5.57 0.65 3.07
CA VAL A 209 4.82 -0.37 3.83
C VAL A 209 5.76 -0.99 4.86
N GLY A 210 5.78 -0.44 6.06
CA GLY A 210 6.69 -0.85 7.13
C GLY A 210 6.26 -2.12 7.86
N LYS A 211 6.92 -2.37 9.00
CA LYS A 211 6.83 -3.65 9.73
C LYS A 211 5.39 -3.93 10.17
N LEU A 212 4.97 -5.19 10.04
CA LEU A 212 3.61 -5.67 10.33
C LEU A 212 2.50 -4.91 9.58
N GLY A 213 2.82 -4.16 8.52
CA GLY A 213 1.82 -3.51 7.67
C GLY A 213 1.21 -4.48 6.66
N ASN A 214 -0.10 -4.43 6.49
CA ASN A 214 -0.83 -5.05 5.39
C ASN A 214 -1.53 -3.94 4.57
N ALA A 215 -1.09 -3.70 3.34
CA ALA A 215 -1.65 -2.69 2.46
C ALA A 215 -2.34 -3.33 1.25
N TYR A 216 -3.59 -2.98 0.98
CA TYR A 216 -4.33 -3.39 -0.22
C TYR A 216 -4.67 -2.15 -1.06
N MET A 217 -4.26 -2.14 -2.32
CA MET A 217 -4.48 -1.03 -3.26
C MET A 217 -5.28 -1.55 -4.46
N TYR A 218 -6.37 -0.86 -4.79
CA TYR A 218 -7.28 -1.24 -5.87
C TYR A 218 -7.68 -0.02 -6.71
N LYS A 219 -7.62 -0.15 -8.05
CA LYS A 219 -7.98 0.92 -9.01
C LYS A 219 -7.39 2.29 -8.64
N SER A 220 -6.18 2.26 -8.12
CA SER A 220 -5.45 3.41 -7.59
C SER A 220 -4.33 3.80 -8.56
N ILE A 221 -3.82 5.03 -8.44
CA ILE A 221 -2.71 5.53 -9.26
C ILE A 221 -1.51 5.75 -8.35
N ILE A 222 -0.39 5.10 -8.66
CA ILE A 222 0.85 5.25 -7.91
C ILE A 222 1.92 5.74 -8.86
N GLY A 223 2.47 6.92 -8.60
CA GLY A 223 3.48 7.55 -9.43
C GLY A 223 4.79 7.75 -8.69
N GLY A 224 5.89 7.32 -9.30
CA GLY A 224 7.23 7.41 -8.72
C GLY A 224 8.35 7.25 -9.74
N GLN A 225 9.59 7.36 -9.27
CA GLN A 225 10.82 7.24 -10.06
C GLN A 225 11.81 6.27 -9.40
N THR A 226 12.14 6.48 -8.12
CA THR A 226 13.15 5.68 -7.41
C THR A 226 12.57 4.92 -6.24
N ASP A 227 12.73 3.59 -6.26
CA ASP A 227 12.39 2.68 -5.17
C ASP A 227 10.98 2.95 -4.60
N PHE A 228 10.03 3.29 -5.48
CA PHE A 228 8.86 4.02 -5.03
C PHE A 228 7.81 3.14 -4.34
N PHE A 229 7.87 1.82 -4.48
CA PHE A 229 7.32 0.87 -3.52
C PHE A 229 8.45 0.27 -2.69
N TYR A 230 8.45 0.51 -1.39
CA TYR A 230 9.50 -0.02 -0.52
C TYR A 230 8.98 -0.32 0.88
N GLY A 231 9.74 -1.11 1.63
CA GLY A 231 9.44 -1.38 3.03
C GLY A 231 9.62 -2.83 3.43
N PHE A 232 8.85 -3.26 4.43
CA PHE A 232 9.00 -4.51 5.16
C PHE A 232 7.74 -5.38 5.19
N GLY A 233 6.55 -4.78 5.08
CA GLY A 233 5.28 -5.48 5.30
C GLY A 233 4.81 -6.24 4.05
N THR A 234 3.50 -6.41 3.94
CA THR A 234 2.85 -7.01 2.77
C THR A 234 2.03 -5.95 2.05
N CYS A 235 2.26 -5.79 0.75
CA CYS A 235 1.49 -4.90 -0.11
C CYS A 235 0.89 -5.69 -1.28
N TRP A 236 -0.43 -5.60 -1.47
CA TRP A 236 -1.13 -6.15 -2.61
C TRP A 236 -1.69 -5.01 -3.46
N VAL A 237 -1.30 -4.95 -4.72
CA VAL A 237 -1.65 -3.90 -5.66
C VAL A 237 -2.36 -4.55 -6.85
N THR A 238 -3.64 -4.24 -7.05
CA THR A 238 -4.44 -4.87 -8.12
C THR A 238 -5.23 -3.86 -8.93
N ASP A 239 -5.26 -4.06 -10.26
CA ASP A 239 -6.00 -3.21 -11.19
C ASP A 239 -5.61 -1.72 -11.07
N CYS A 240 -4.33 -1.44 -10.77
CA CYS A 240 -3.81 -0.09 -10.56
C CYS A 240 -3.03 0.42 -11.78
N ASP A 241 -2.89 1.75 -11.86
CA ASP A 241 -1.97 2.41 -12.79
C ASP A 241 -0.68 2.75 -12.05
N ILE A 242 0.42 2.15 -12.51
CA ILE A 242 1.77 2.34 -11.97
C ILE A 242 2.53 3.25 -12.93
N GLN A 243 2.69 4.52 -12.54
CA GLN A 243 3.18 5.59 -13.41
C GLN A 243 4.68 5.86 -13.19
N LEU A 244 5.50 5.51 -14.18
CA LEU A 244 6.95 5.74 -14.20
C LEU A 244 7.23 7.21 -14.53
N ARG A 245 7.73 7.98 -13.57
CA ARG A 245 8.09 9.40 -13.72
C ARG A 245 9.55 9.61 -14.15
N GLY A 246 10.21 8.51 -14.46
CA GLY A 246 11.63 8.37 -14.72
C GLY A 246 12.10 7.04 -14.17
N CYS A 247 13.37 6.69 -14.41
CA CYS A 247 13.97 5.49 -13.88
C CYS A 247 15.02 5.85 -12.80
N GLY A 248 15.12 5.01 -11.78
CA GLY A 248 16.19 5.08 -10.79
C GLY A 248 16.03 3.95 -9.79
N GLY A 249 17.05 3.13 -9.57
CA GLY A 249 16.87 1.93 -8.75
C GLY A 249 15.87 0.97 -9.38
N GLY A 250 14.70 0.79 -8.76
CA GLY A 250 13.57 0.10 -9.40
C GLY A 250 12.20 0.59 -8.95
N ILE A 251 11.14 0.03 -9.54
CA ILE A 251 9.76 0.24 -9.08
C ILE A 251 9.62 -0.24 -7.63
N THR A 252 10.23 -1.39 -7.30
CA THR A 252 10.17 -2.00 -5.97
C THR A 252 11.55 -2.11 -5.32
N ALA A 253 11.63 -1.86 -4.02
CA ALA A 253 12.83 -2.06 -3.20
C ALA A 253 12.47 -2.59 -1.81
N TRP A 254 12.15 -3.88 -1.72
CA TRP A 254 11.72 -4.48 -0.47
C TRP A 254 12.90 -4.84 0.42
N LYS A 255 12.72 -4.58 1.71
CA LYS A 255 13.59 -5.04 2.79
C LYS A 255 12.85 -6.14 3.51
N GLY A 256 13.15 -7.39 3.17
CA GLY A 256 12.61 -8.49 3.95
C GLY A 256 13.07 -8.40 5.39
N THR A 257 12.32 -8.99 6.31
CA THR A 257 12.67 -9.02 7.73
C THR A 257 12.59 -10.42 8.27
N ASN A 258 13.52 -10.75 9.15
CA ASN A 258 13.38 -11.91 10.02
C ASN A 258 12.24 -11.65 11.01
N THR A 259 11.27 -12.55 10.99
CA THR A 259 10.22 -12.66 12.00
C THR A 259 10.40 -13.97 12.74
N THR A 260 9.79 -14.09 13.92
CA THR A 260 9.73 -15.36 14.67
C THR A 260 8.75 -16.37 14.05
N PHE A 261 8.06 -15.98 12.99
CA PHE A 261 7.11 -16.78 12.21
C PHE A 261 7.48 -16.74 10.73
N GLU A 262 7.07 -17.75 9.96
CA GLU A 262 7.17 -17.72 8.50
C GLU A 262 6.34 -16.56 7.94
N ASN A 263 6.87 -15.80 6.98
CA ASN A 263 6.15 -14.67 6.39
C ASN A 263 6.22 -14.66 4.87
N LYS A 264 5.25 -13.99 4.27
CA LYS A 264 5.23 -13.62 2.86
C LYS A 264 5.23 -12.11 2.70
N TYR A 265 6.01 -11.44 3.52
CA TYR A 265 6.24 -10.02 3.36
C TYR A 265 6.89 -9.75 2.01
N GLY A 266 6.44 -8.70 1.35
CA GLY A 266 6.73 -8.42 -0.04
C GLY A 266 5.66 -7.53 -0.66
N VAL A 267 5.91 -7.15 -1.91
CA VAL A 267 4.93 -6.47 -2.74
C VAL A 267 4.48 -7.40 -3.87
N TYR A 268 3.17 -7.44 -4.08
CA TYR A 268 2.49 -8.27 -5.08
C TYR A 268 1.70 -7.33 -5.96
N ILE A 269 2.22 -7.05 -7.15
CA ILE A 269 1.56 -6.24 -8.17
C ILE A 269 0.90 -7.21 -9.14
N THR A 270 -0.37 -6.98 -9.44
CA THR A 270 -1.12 -7.87 -10.31
C THR A 270 -2.18 -7.15 -11.11
N LYS A 271 -2.45 -7.62 -12.34
CA LYS A 271 -3.49 -7.07 -13.22
C LYS A 271 -3.42 -5.54 -13.38
N SER A 272 -2.24 -4.98 -13.24
CA SER A 272 -1.99 -3.55 -13.22
C SER A 272 -1.32 -3.12 -14.53
N HIS A 273 -1.30 -1.82 -14.76
CA HIS A 273 -0.71 -1.21 -15.94
C HIS A 273 0.52 -0.40 -15.53
N VAL A 274 1.71 -0.87 -15.91
CA VAL A 274 3.00 -0.21 -15.65
C VAL A 274 3.41 0.53 -16.90
N ALA A 275 3.45 1.86 -16.82
CA ALA A 275 3.80 2.69 -17.96
C ALA A 275 4.40 4.05 -17.60
N LYS A 276 5.04 4.69 -18.58
CA LYS A 276 5.46 6.09 -18.54
C LYS A 276 4.31 6.97 -18.04
N ALA A 277 4.58 7.76 -17.01
CA ALA A 277 3.66 8.79 -16.53
C ALA A 277 3.36 9.84 -17.62
N ASN A 278 4.30 10.00 -18.57
CA ASN A 278 4.19 10.89 -19.71
C ASN A 278 4.94 10.28 -20.91
N TYR A 279 4.27 10.20 -22.06
CA TYR A 279 4.82 9.62 -23.30
C TYR A 279 6.08 10.32 -23.83
N THR A 280 6.38 11.53 -23.35
CA THR A 280 7.60 12.29 -23.71
C THR A 280 8.83 11.90 -22.91
N LEU A 281 8.71 11.00 -21.91
CA LEU A 281 9.85 10.47 -21.17
C LEU A 281 10.66 9.53 -22.07
N ASP A 282 11.94 9.87 -22.24
CA ASP A 282 12.93 9.06 -22.97
C ASP A 282 13.60 8.10 -21.99
N ILE A 283 12.94 6.98 -21.71
CA ILE A 283 13.32 5.97 -20.72
C ILE A 283 13.08 4.52 -21.20
N GLU A 284 13.08 4.32 -22.52
CA GLU A 284 12.91 3.00 -23.14
C GLU A 284 13.98 2.03 -22.66
N GLU A 285 13.57 0.83 -22.22
CA GLU A 285 14.43 -0.23 -21.68
C GLU A 285 15.33 0.17 -20.49
N GLU A 286 15.03 1.26 -19.78
CA GLU A 286 15.87 1.76 -18.69
C GLU A 286 15.43 1.28 -17.30
N CYS A 287 14.12 1.21 -17.06
CA CYS A 287 13.53 1.00 -15.73
C CYS A 287 13.61 -0.46 -15.28
N SER A 288 13.87 -0.68 -13.99
CA SER A 288 13.81 -2.02 -13.38
C SER A 288 12.50 -2.21 -12.61
N LEU A 289 11.93 -3.41 -12.66
CA LEU A 289 10.81 -3.84 -11.82
C LEU A 289 11.14 -3.78 -10.32
N GLY A 290 12.42 -3.96 -9.98
CA GLY A 290 12.88 -3.77 -8.62
C GLY A 290 14.36 -4.05 -8.44
N ARG A 291 14.82 -3.81 -7.20
CA ARG A 291 16.15 -4.17 -6.73
C ARG A 291 16.13 -4.58 -5.26
N PRO A 292 16.98 -5.51 -4.82
CA PRO A 292 16.91 -6.07 -3.48
C PRO A 292 17.51 -5.12 -2.44
N TRP A 293 16.68 -4.42 -1.66
CA TRP A 293 17.22 -3.57 -0.59
C TRP A 293 17.96 -4.40 0.47
N ASN A 294 17.55 -5.66 0.67
CA ASN A 294 18.36 -6.71 1.27
C ASN A 294 18.08 -8.06 0.60
N ALA A 295 18.83 -9.10 1.00
CA ALA A 295 18.72 -10.43 0.40
C ALA A 295 17.43 -11.20 0.73
N GLN A 296 16.52 -10.61 1.52
CA GLN A 296 15.18 -11.14 1.78
C GLN A 296 14.10 -10.39 0.97
N HIS A 297 14.50 -9.59 -0.01
CA HIS A 297 13.59 -8.89 -0.91
C HIS A 297 12.57 -9.85 -1.51
N ARG A 298 11.31 -9.40 -1.57
CA ARG A 298 10.24 -10.09 -2.28
C ARG A 298 9.39 -9.08 -3.05
N SER A 299 9.39 -9.20 -4.37
CA SER A 299 8.45 -8.55 -5.26
C SER A 299 8.01 -9.52 -6.34
N ILE A 300 6.71 -9.54 -6.62
CA ILE A 300 6.12 -10.36 -7.66
C ILE A 300 5.21 -9.47 -8.50
N PHE A 301 5.47 -9.42 -9.80
CA PHE A 301 4.56 -8.88 -10.81
C PHE A 301 3.81 -10.06 -11.43
N SER A 302 2.52 -9.88 -11.74
CA SER A 302 1.72 -10.97 -12.28
C SER A 302 0.50 -10.51 -13.06
N PHE A 303 0.39 -10.94 -14.31
CA PHE A 303 -0.66 -10.50 -15.23
C PHE A 303 -0.66 -8.98 -15.47
N ASP A 304 0.49 -8.34 -15.31
CA ASP A 304 0.67 -6.91 -15.51
C ASP A 304 1.01 -6.61 -16.96
N TYR A 305 0.51 -5.48 -17.46
CA TYR A 305 1.01 -4.88 -18.69
C TYR A 305 2.24 -4.04 -18.37
N LEU A 306 3.35 -4.28 -19.08
CA LEU A 306 4.60 -3.56 -18.97
C LEU A 306 4.87 -2.81 -20.29
N ASP A 307 4.95 -1.48 -20.23
CA ASP A 307 5.34 -0.69 -21.40
C ASP A 307 6.83 -0.82 -21.75
N ASP A 308 7.26 -0.13 -22.81
CA ASP A 308 8.62 -0.20 -23.37
C ASP A 308 9.70 0.36 -22.43
N SER A 309 9.34 0.91 -21.27
CA SER A 309 10.32 1.44 -20.31
C SER A 309 11.09 0.35 -19.58
N ILE A 310 10.54 -0.86 -19.48
CA ILE A 310 11.12 -1.92 -18.65
C ILE A 310 12.31 -2.56 -19.35
N ARG A 311 13.45 -2.61 -18.66
CA ARG A 311 14.68 -3.21 -19.18
C ARG A 311 14.52 -4.70 -19.51
N PRO A 312 15.28 -5.24 -20.47
CA PRO A 312 15.20 -6.66 -20.83
C PRO A 312 15.45 -7.63 -19.68
N SER A 313 16.24 -7.27 -18.65
CA SER A 313 16.45 -8.13 -17.48
C SER A 313 15.27 -8.15 -16.50
N GLY A 314 14.33 -7.21 -16.58
CA GLY A 314 13.24 -7.03 -15.62
C GLY A 314 13.73 -6.41 -14.31
N TYR A 315 14.43 -7.18 -13.50
CA TYR A 315 15.02 -6.74 -12.23
C TYR A 315 16.49 -6.38 -12.38
N THR A 316 17.04 -5.75 -11.33
CA THR A 316 18.47 -5.46 -11.21
C THR A 316 18.99 -5.83 -9.82
N GLN A 317 20.27 -6.17 -9.74
CA GLN A 317 20.96 -6.30 -8.45
C GLN A 317 21.08 -4.94 -7.75
N TRP A 318 21.36 -4.95 -6.44
CA TRP A 318 21.50 -3.70 -5.68
C TRP A 318 22.70 -2.85 -6.14
N GLY A 319 23.84 -3.50 -6.41
CA GLY A 319 25.02 -2.90 -7.04
C GLY A 319 26.10 -3.95 -7.30
N ASP A 320 27.11 -3.61 -8.11
CA ASP A 320 28.09 -4.58 -8.62
C ASP A 320 28.96 -5.21 -7.53
N THR A 321 29.29 -4.45 -6.49
CA THR A 321 30.10 -4.91 -5.36
C THR A 321 29.26 -5.43 -4.18
N ASP A 322 27.94 -5.18 -4.20
CA ASP A 322 26.98 -5.58 -3.16
C ASP A 322 25.65 -5.94 -3.84
N PRO A 323 25.55 -7.10 -4.50
CA PRO A 323 24.39 -7.45 -5.30
C PRO A 323 23.14 -7.72 -4.47
N ARG A 324 23.31 -8.14 -3.21
CA ARG A 324 22.25 -8.52 -2.25
C ARG A 324 21.29 -9.59 -2.74
N ILE A 325 21.77 -10.54 -3.55
CA ILE A 325 20.98 -11.66 -4.05
C ILE A 325 21.44 -12.96 -3.42
N ASN A 326 20.49 -13.77 -2.92
CA ASN A 326 20.72 -15.16 -2.53
C ASN A 326 19.42 -15.98 -2.65
N PHE A 327 19.43 -17.21 -2.15
CA PHE A 327 18.28 -18.14 -2.21
C PHE A 327 17.00 -17.65 -1.51
N ASN A 328 17.06 -16.60 -0.68
CA ASN A 328 15.88 -15.98 -0.06
C ASN A 328 15.30 -14.82 -0.86
N THR A 329 16.01 -14.37 -1.90
CA THR A 329 15.59 -13.25 -2.75
C THR A 329 14.53 -13.73 -3.74
N THR A 330 13.38 -13.07 -3.76
CA THR A 330 12.29 -13.35 -4.72
C THR A 330 12.05 -12.09 -5.54
N MET A 331 12.57 -12.08 -6.76
CA MET A 331 12.32 -11.03 -7.76
C MET A 331 11.71 -11.72 -8.96
N ALA A 332 10.38 -11.67 -9.06
CA ALA A 332 9.66 -12.58 -9.93
C ALA A 332 8.56 -11.91 -10.77
N GLU A 333 8.25 -12.57 -11.88
CA GLU A 333 7.16 -12.28 -12.81
C GLU A 333 6.31 -13.56 -13.00
N TYR A 334 5.04 -13.38 -13.32
CA TYR A 334 4.15 -14.48 -13.71
C TYR A 334 3.13 -13.99 -14.73
N LYS A 335 3.30 -14.38 -16.00
CA LYS A 335 2.38 -14.02 -17.10
C LYS A 335 2.22 -12.51 -17.30
N ASP A 336 3.28 -11.76 -17.04
CA ASP A 336 3.36 -10.37 -17.46
C ASP A 336 3.50 -10.29 -18.99
N TYR A 337 3.10 -9.16 -19.56
CA TYR A 337 3.02 -8.99 -21.01
C TYR A 337 3.22 -7.53 -21.41
N GLY A 338 3.26 -7.26 -22.71
CA GLY A 338 3.55 -5.93 -23.25
C GLY A 338 5.00 -5.79 -23.72
N PRO A 339 5.35 -4.65 -24.33
CA PRO A 339 6.67 -4.43 -24.92
C PRO A 339 7.83 -4.52 -23.91
N GLY A 340 7.60 -4.22 -22.63
CA GLY A 340 8.61 -4.35 -21.57
C GLY A 340 8.86 -5.76 -21.05
N PHE A 341 8.04 -6.73 -21.46
CA PHE A 341 8.23 -8.13 -21.10
C PHE A 341 9.12 -8.83 -22.14
N ASN A 342 10.36 -9.12 -21.76
CA ASN A 342 11.35 -9.79 -22.61
C ASN A 342 11.83 -11.10 -21.96
N LEU A 343 11.19 -12.22 -22.34
CA LEU A 343 11.50 -13.54 -21.77
C LEU A 343 12.98 -13.93 -21.98
N THR A 344 13.55 -13.67 -23.15
CA THR A 344 14.96 -13.98 -23.42
C THR A 344 15.87 -13.21 -22.46
N GLY A 345 15.62 -11.91 -22.27
CA GLY A 345 16.38 -11.09 -21.33
C GLY A 345 16.23 -11.53 -19.86
N ARG A 346 15.03 -12.00 -19.45
CA ARG A 346 14.83 -12.58 -18.11
C ARG A 346 15.66 -13.85 -17.92
N LEU A 347 15.69 -14.73 -18.92
CA LEU A 347 16.41 -16.00 -18.87
C LEU A 347 17.93 -15.81 -18.89
N GLU A 348 18.45 -14.80 -19.58
CA GLU A 348 19.87 -14.42 -19.51
C GLU A 348 20.29 -13.91 -18.12
N TRP A 349 19.34 -13.31 -17.39
CA TRP A 349 19.50 -12.80 -16.04
C TRP A 349 18.78 -13.68 -15.00
N SER A 350 18.76 -14.99 -15.19
CA SER A 350 17.99 -15.93 -14.34
C SER A 350 18.49 -16.04 -12.90
N ASN A 351 19.69 -15.51 -12.61
CA ASN A 351 20.19 -15.35 -11.24
C ASN A 351 19.58 -14.14 -10.52
N VAL A 352 18.92 -13.23 -11.25
CA VAL A 352 18.28 -12.02 -10.74
C VAL A 352 16.76 -12.12 -10.86
N THR A 353 16.25 -12.48 -12.04
CA THR A 353 14.81 -12.52 -12.33
C THR A 353 14.30 -13.94 -12.42
N ILE A 354 13.17 -14.21 -11.76
CA ILE A 354 12.48 -15.51 -11.75
C ILE A 354 11.21 -15.38 -12.58
N GLU A 355 11.11 -16.10 -13.70
CA GLU A 355 9.82 -16.31 -14.37
C GLU A 355 9.14 -17.54 -13.75
N MET A 356 8.04 -17.33 -13.02
CA MET A 356 7.40 -18.39 -12.24
C MET A 356 6.57 -19.34 -13.11
N THR A 357 6.62 -20.62 -12.75
CA THR A 357 5.62 -21.61 -13.14
C THR A 357 4.29 -21.38 -12.38
N PRO A 358 3.16 -21.94 -12.86
CA PRO A 358 1.91 -21.91 -12.11
C PRO A 358 2.03 -22.45 -10.67
N GLU A 359 2.84 -23.48 -10.46
CA GLU A 359 3.08 -24.11 -9.17
C GLU A 359 3.86 -23.18 -8.22
N GLU A 360 4.86 -22.48 -8.73
CA GLU A 360 5.65 -21.50 -7.97
C GLU A 360 4.84 -20.24 -7.63
N TYR A 361 3.94 -19.82 -8.52
CA TYR A 361 3.04 -18.68 -8.27
C TYR A 361 1.89 -19.02 -7.32
N ALA A 362 1.42 -20.28 -7.29
CA ALA A 362 0.24 -20.68 -6.52
C ALA A 362 0.25 -20.24 -5.04
N PRO A 363 1.36 -20.26 -4.28
CA PRO A 363 1.41 -19.75 -2.91
C PRO A 363 1.18 -18.25 -2.76
N TYR A 364 1.31 -17.46 -3.84
CA TYR A 364 1.20 -16.00 -3.83
C TYR A 364 -0.07 -15.50 -4.53
N SER A 365 -0.88 -16.40 -5.08
CA SER A 365 -1.95 -16.08 -6.03
C SER A 365 -3.18 -15.32 -5.50
N SER A 366 -3.19 -14.87 -4.24
CA SER A 366 -4.32 -14.13 -3.67
C SER A 366 -3.95 -13.41 -2.36
N PRO A 367 -4.66 -12.33 -2.00
CA PRO A 367 -4.47 -11.63 -0.72
C PRO A 367 -4.51 -12.56 0.50
N ALA A 368 -5.42 -13.52 0.54
CA ALA A 368 -5.57 -14.45 1.67
C ALA A 368 -4.33 -15.35 1.89
N LYS A 369 -3.54 -15.58 0.85
CA LYS A 369 -2.33 -16.41 0.93
C LYS A 369 -1.08 -15.64 1.38
N VAL A 370 -1.11 -14.31 1.38
CA VAL A 370 0.05 -13.46 1.70
C VAL A 370 -0.18 -12.51 2.88
N PHE A 371 -1.42 -12.09 3.13
CA PHE A 371 -1.74 -11.26 4.30
C PHE A 371 -1.85 -12.10 5.56
N GLN A 372 -1.13 -11.65 6.59
CA GLN A 372 -1.01 -12.35 7.86
C GLN A 372 -1.66 -11.55 8.99
N TYR A 373 -2.24 -12.26 9.95
CA TYR A 373 -2.66 -11.67 11.21
C TYR A 373 -1.42 -11.23 11.98
N PRO A 374 -1.41 -9.99 12.50
CA PRO A 374 -0.22 -9.46 13.18
C PRO A 374 0.17 -10.33 14.36
N PHE A 375 1.48 -10.40 14.62
CA PHE A 375 2.13 -11.19 15.68
C PHE A 375 2.03 -12.71 15.57
N SER A 376 0.91 -13.24 15.09
CA SER A 376 0.71 -14.70 14.94
C SER A 376 1.33 -15.28 13.67
N GLY A 377 1.47 -14.48 12.61
CA GLY A 377 1.90 -14.95 11.28
C GLY A 377 0.87 -15.84 10.58
N LYS A 378 -0.32 -16.06 11.14
CA LYS A 378 -1.36 -16.87 10.47
C LYS A 378 -1.85 -16.14 9.21
N PHE A 379 -1.85 -16.81 8.06
CA PHE A 379 -2.39 -16.27 6.81
C PHE A 379 -3.93 -16.12 6.85
N GLY A 380 -4.47 -15.31 5.94
CA GLY A 380 -5.91 -15.10 5.76
C GLY A 380 -6.46 -13.83 6.42
N ASN A 381 -5.61 -12.89 6.82
CA ASN A 381 -6.05 -11.61 7.39
C ASN A 381 -6.57 -10.68 6.30
N VAL A 382 -7.82 -10.90 5.86
CA VAL A 382 -8.43 -10.20 4.72
C VAL A 382 -9.81 -9.60 4.99
N GLN A 383 -10.32 -9.71 6.22
CA GLN A 383 -11.67 -9.25 6.57
C GLN A 383 -11.83 -7.71 6.54
N TRP A 384 -10.71 -6.98 6.62
CA TRP A 384 -10.65 -5.52 6.52
C TRP A 384 -10.65 -5.02 5.07
N ILE A 385 -10.49 -5.90 4.08
CA ILE A 385 -10.51 -5.53 2.66
C ILE A 385 -11.96 -5.31 2.21
N ASP A 386 -12.19 -4.21 1.51
CA ASP A 386 -13.41 -3.98 0.77
C ASP A 386 -13.31 -4.68 -0.59
N TRP A 387 -13.99 -5.81 -0.71
CA TRP A 387 -14.03 -6.62 -1.93
C TRP A 387 -15.00 -6.07 -2.99
N HIS A 388 -15.84 -5.10 -2.62
CA HIS A 388 -16.83 -4.49 -3.49
C HIS A 388 -16.79 -2.96 -3.40
N PRO A 389 -15.63 -2.32 -3.68
CA PRO A 389 -15.44 -0.88 -3.49
C PRO A 389 -16.14 -0.01 -4.54
N GLU A 390 -16.76 -0.61 -5.55
CA GLU A 390 -17.54 0.09 -6.58
C GLU A 390 -18.81 0.72 -5.97
N ALA A 391 -19.01 2.01 -6.26
CA ALA A 391 -20.10 2.85 -5.76
C ALA A 391 -21.31 2.88 -6.68
#